data_AF-M2XX39-F1
#
_entry.id   AF-M2XX39-F1
#
_cell.length_a   1.000
_cell.length_b   1.000
_cell.length_c   1.000
_cell.angle_alpha   90.00
_cell.angle_beta   90.00
_cell.angle_gamma   90.00
#
_symmetry.space_group_name_H-M   'P 1'
#
loop_
_entity.id
_entity.type
_entity.pdbx_description
1 polymer ?
#
loop_
_entity_poly.entity_id
_entity_poly.type
_entity_poly.pdbx_seq_one_letter_code
_entity_poly.pdbx_strand_id
1 'polypeptide(L)'
;MTETRKEHEGTAVEAGSLATQRFAESGKLSGLDIPVERVNAIASDLVDALNEIAVKHSATYEEFNAFKAWLIKVGSDGEWPLFLDVWLEHTIEDINSQDRPGVVGTIEGPYYVPNAPQMQTPATLEMREDEEGTPFVFQGDFTDTAGNPIKDATVEIWHADAQGFYSQYAPELPKWLFRGTVAADENGHFEIHTKRPAPYQIPTDGACGQLIAAAGWHAWRPAHIHIKVHAPGYQLVTQQLYFPGDVHNEDDIAGAVKPELMLDPQDNPEAPGEMATYNYVLAREGETK
;
A
#
# COMPACT_ATOMS: atom_id res chain seq x y z
N MET A 1 8.27 26.12 8.94
CA MET A 1 9.17 26.40 7.80
C MET A 1 8.74 25.45 6.72
N THR A 2 8.15 25.96 5.63
CA THR A 2 7.75 25.18 4.46
C THR A 2 9.02 24.68 3.78
N GLU A 3 9.42 23.44 4.04
CA GLU A 3 10.42 22.79 3.20
C GLU A 3 9.86 22.76 1.78
N THR A 4 10.51 23.52 0.93
CA THR A 4 10.18 23.61 -0.48
C THR A 4 10.70 22.33 -1.09
N ARG A 5 9.77 21.53 -1.62
CA ARG A 5 10.01 20.29 -2.35
C ARG A 5 11.26 20.41 -3.24
N LYS A 6 12.18 19.44 -3.20
CA LYS A 6 13.29 19.39 -4.17
C LYS A 6 12.69 19.13 -5.56
N GLU A 7 13.34 19.63 -6.62
CA GLU A 7 12.85 19.54 -8.02
C GLU A 7 12.61 18.10 -8.53
N HIS A 8 12.90 17.06 -7.74
CA HIS A 8 12.96 15.65 -8.13
C HIS A 8 11.85 14.76 -7.52
N GLU A 9 10.77 15.29 -6.96
CA GLU A 9 9.80 14.46 -6.22
C GLU A 9 8.55 14.03 -6.98
N GLY A 10 8.30 14.53 -8.20
CA GLY A 10 7.08 14.29 -8.99
C GLY A 10 5.82 14.88 -8.32
N THR A 11 5.09 15.77 -8.99
CA THR A 11 3.93 16.47 -8.40
C THR A 11 2.81 15.52 -7.97
N ALA A 12 2.00 15.89 -6.96
CA ALA A 12 0.77 15.14 -6.63
C ALA A 12 -0.08 14.85 -7.88
N VAL A 13 -0.16 15.84 -8.78
CA VAL A 13 -0.88 15.73 -10.05
C VAL A 13 -0.31 14.66 -10.95
N GLU A 14 1.01 14.61 -11.13
CA GLU A 14 1.67 13.60 -11.97
C GLU A 14 1.49 12.19 -11.40
N ALA A 15 1.78 12.00 -10.11
CA ALA A 15 1.65 10.71 -9.45
C ALA A 15 0.19 10.22 -9.42
N GLY A 16 -0.76 11.10 -9.08
CA GLY A 16 -2.18 10.80 -9.00
C GLY A 16 -2.82 10.54 -10.37
N SER A 17 -2.42 11.30 -11.39
CA SER A 17 -2.87 11.06 -12.77
C SER A 17 -2.39 9.71 -13.29
N LEU A 18 -1.15 9.32 -12.99
CA LEU A 18 -0.61 8.01 -13.34
C LEU A 18 -1.36 6.87 -12.61
N ALA A 19 -1.63 7.03 -11.31
CA ALA A 19 -2.43 6.08 -10.55
C ALA A 19 -3.85 5.93 -11.12
N THR A 20 -4.49 7.05 -11.48
CA THR A 20 -5.83 7.08 -12.10
C THR A 20 -5.83 6.34 -13.44
N GLN A 21 -4.85 6.61 -14.30
CA GLN A 21 -4.72 5.93 -15.59
C GLN A 21 -4.54 4.41 -15.40
N ARG A 22 -3.64 4.01 -14.49
CA ARG A 22 -3.39 2.58 -14.18
C ARG A 22 -4.62 1.89 -13.62
N PHE A 23 -5.38 2.56 -12.75
CA PHE A 23 -6.65 2.02 -12.26
C PHE A 23 -7.64 1.77 -13.40
N ALA A 24 -7.79 2.73 -14.32
CA ALA A 24 -8.67 2.56 -15.49
C ALA A 24 -8.23 1.39 -16.40
N GLU A 25 -6.91 1.18 -16.53
CA GLU A 25 -6.33 0.10 -17.35
C GLU A 25 -6.28 -1.26 -16.63
N SER A 26 -6.50 -1.30 -15.31
CA SER A 26 -6.32 -2.50 -14.48
C SER A 26 -7.29 -3.65 -14.79
N GLY A 27 -8.38 -3.38 -15.50
CA GLY A 27 -9.46 -4.35 -15.73
C GLY A 27 -10.25 -4.70 -14.47
N LYS A 28 -10.02 -4.03 -13.32
CA LYS A 28 -10.73 -4.26 -12.05
C LYS A 28 -12.26 -4.13 -12.18
N LEU A 29 -12.74 -3.36 -13.17
CA LEU A 29 -14.18 -3.19 -13.44
C LEU A 29 -14.75 -4.22 -14.45
N SER A 30 -13.90 -4.99 -15.11
CA SER A 30 -14.29 -5.90 -16.19
C SER A 30 -15.08 -7.08 -15.64
N GLY A 31 -16.29 -7.29 -16.16
CA GLY A 31 -17.13 -8.44 -15.80
C GLY A 31 -17.89 -8.31 -14.47
N LEU A 32 -17.85 -7.13 -13.83
CA LEU A 32 -18.67 -6.87 -12.65
C LEU A 32 -20.16 -6.79 -13.03
N ASP A 33 -20.97 -7.66 -12.43
CA ASP A 33 -22.44 -7.61 -12.49
C ASP A 33 -22.98 -7.19 -11.11
N ILE A 34 -23.06 -5.88 -10.88
CA ILE A 34 -23.53 -5.33 -9.61
C ILE A 34 -25.03 -5.02 -9.73
N PRO A 35 -25.89 -5.65 -8.91
CA PRO A 35 -27.33 -5.42 -8.97
C PRO A 35 -27.68 -3.95 -8.74
N VAL A 36 -28.66 -3.43 -9.50
CA VAL A 36 -29.14 -2.05 -9.37
C VAL A 36 -29.61 -1.76 -7.95
N GLU A 37 -30.23 -2.74 -7.29
CA GLU A 37 -30.69 -2.66 -5.91
C GLU A 37 -29.53 -2.46 -4.93
N ARG A 38 -28.38 -3.09 -5.19
CA ARG A 38 -27.18 -2.94 -4.37
C ARG A 38 -26.58 -1.55 -4.53
N VAL A 39 -26.52 -1.04 -5.77
CA VAL A 39 -26.08 0.33 -6.04
C VAL A 39 -27.00 1.33 -5.36
N ASN A 40 -28.32 1.16 -5.49
CA ASN A 40 -29.31 2.04 -4.87
C ASN A 40 -29.16 2.08 -3.34
N ALA A 41 -29.01 0.91 -2.69
CA ALA A 41 -28.84 0.84 -1.24
C ALA A 41 -27.62 1.66 -0.78
N ILE A 42 -26.44 1.37 -1.34
CA ILE A 42 -25.19 2.06 -0.94
C ILE A 42 -25.25 3.55 -1.27
N ALA A 43 -25.74 3.92 -2.46
CA ALA A 43 -25.80 5.32 -2.87
C ALA A 43 -26.79 6.14 -2.03
N SER A 44 -27.93 5.55 -1.65
CA SER A 44 -28.92 6.21 -0.80
C SER A 44 -28.33 6.46 0.60
N ASP A 45 -27.77 5.41 1.22
CA ASP A 45 -27.17 5.50 2.56
C ASP A 45 -25.99 6.48 2.60
N LEU A 46 -25.18 6.54 1.54
CA LEU A 46 -24.09 7.51 1.42
C LEU A 46 -24.62 8.96 1.38
N VAL A 47 -25.65 9.22 0.58
CA VAL A 47 -26.26 10.55 0.48
C VAL A 47 -26.89 10.95 1.82
N ASP A 48 -27.57 10.03 2.48
CA ASP A 48 -28.17 10.25 3.79
C ASP A 48 -27.09 10.56 4.84
N ALA A 49 -25.99 9.79 4.88
CA ALA A 49 -24.87 10.03 5.78
C ALA A 49 -24.22 11.41 5.55
N LEU A 50 -24.05 11.85 4.29
CA LEU A 50 -23.54 13.19 3.98
C LEU A 50 -24.49 14.29 4.47
N ASN A 51 -25.80 14.11 4.32
CA ASN A 51 -26.80 15.04 4.83
C ASN A 51 -26.80 15.09 6.36
N GLU A 52 -26.67 13.94 7.03
CA GLU A 52 -26.57 13.85 8.49
C GLU A 52 -25.33 14.60 9.02
N ILE A 53 -24.18 14.49 8.34
CA ILE A 53 -22.97 15.26 8.68
C ILE A 53 -23.24 16.77 8.55
N ALA A 54 -23.86 17.20 7.45
CA ALA A 54 -24.18 18.61 7.24
C ALA A 54 -25.10 19.16 8.35
N VAL A 55 -26.12 18.40 8.75
CA VAL A 55 -27.03 18.76 9.85
C VAL A 55 -26.29 18.78 11.19
N LYS A 56 -25.50 17.74 11.49
CA LYS A 56 -24.74 17.59 12.74
C LYS A 56 -23.84 18.80 13.00
N HIS A 57 -23.22 19.33 11.96
CA HIS A 57 -22.32 20.48 12.06
C HIS A 57 -22.98 21.83 11.74
N SER A 58 -24.29 21.84 11.42
CA SER A 58 -25.01 23.04 10.99
C SER A 58 -24.29 23.79 9.86
N ALA A 59 -23.82 23.04 8.85
CA ALA A 59 -22.96 23.54 7.79
C ALA A 59 -23.59 24.75 7.06
N THR A 60 -22.81 25.81 6.92
CA THR A 60 -23.18 27.04 6.22
C THR A 60 -23.04 26.89 4.70
N TYR A 61 -23.63 27.81 3.94
CA TYR A 61 -23.45 27.84 2.49
C TYR A 61 -22.00 28.16 2.10
N GLU A 62 -21.30 28.97 2.89
CA GLU A 62 -19.89 29.27 2.70
C GLU A 62 -19.02 28.02 2.88
N GLU A 63 -19.22 27.26 3.96
CA GLU A 63 -18.53 25.99 4.21
C GLU A 63 -18.85 24.94 3.13
N PHE A 64 -20.12 24.83 2.71
CA PHE A 64 -20.52 23.96 1.62
C PHE A 64 -19.82 24.32 0.30
N ASN A 65 -19.69 25.62 -0.02
CA ASN A 65 -18.98 26.06 -1.21
C ASN A 65 -17.47 25.74 -1.13
N ALA A 66 -16.86 25.86 0.04
CA ALA A 66 -15.47 25.47 0.26
C ALA A 66 -15.28 23.95 0.07
N PHE A 67 -16.15 23.13 0.67
CA PHE A 67 -16.14 21.68 0.51
C PHE A 67 -16.32 21.25 -0.95
N LYS A 68 -17.29 21.82 -1.66
CA LYS A 68 -17.52 21.57 -3.08
C LYS A 68 -16.30 21.95 -3.93
N ALA A 69 -15.70 23.10 -3.68
CA ALA A 69 -14.49 23.53 -4.39
C ALA A 69 -13.33 22.56 -4.14
N TRP A 70 -13.18 22.08 -2.91
CA TRP A 70 -12.17 21.09 -2.55
C TRP A 70 -12.42 19.73 -3.24
N LEU A 71 -13.64 19.20 -3.27
CA LEU A 71 -13.96 17.96 -3.99
C LEU A 71 -13.66 18.04 -5.49
N ILE A 72 -13.98 19.17 -6.13
CA ILE A 72 -13.61 19.41 -7.52
C ILE A 72 -12.09 19.37 -7.68
N LYS A 73 -11.37 19.95 -6.72
CA LYS A 73 -9.91 19.97 -6.72
C LYS A 73 -9.28 18.59 -6.58
N VAL A 74 -9.82 17.72 -5.72
CA VAL A 74 -9.38 16.31 -5.61
C VAL A 74 -9.39 15.64 -6.99
N GLY A 75 -10.45 15.86 -7.77
CA GLY A 75 -10.54 15.36 -9.15
C GLY A 75 -9.55 16.02 -10.10
N SER A 76 -9.44 17.34 -10.11
CA SER A 76 -8.54 18.05 -11.03
C SER A 76 -7.05 17.84 -10.73
N ASP A 77 -6.72 17.57 -9.48
CA ASP A 77 -5.38 17.20 -9.05
C ASP A 77 -5.08 15.70 -9.26
N GLY A 78 -6.06 14.91 -9.72
CA GLY A 78 -5.87 13.47 -9.91
C GLY A 78 -5.71 12.67 -8.61
N GLU A 79 -6.14 13.20 -7.47
CA GLU A 79 -5.90 12.62 -6.15
C GLU A 79 -7.04 11.72 -5.64
N TRP A 80 -8.01 11.36 -6.49
CA TRP A 80 -9.04 10.38 -6.09
C TRP A 80 -8.45 9.04 -5.62
N PRO A 81 -7.44 8.44 -6.29
CA PRO A 81 -6.78 7.26 -5.77
C PRO A 81 -6.16 7.50 -4.39
N LEU A 82 -5.37 8.57 -4.23
CA LEU A 82 -4.74 8.89 -2.94
C LEU A 82 -5.78 9.08 -1.82
N PHE A 83 -6.86 9.82 -2.09
CA PHE A 83 -7.92 10.06 -1.11
C PHE A 83 -8.60 8.76 -0.66
N LEU A 84 -8.94 7.89 -1.61
CA LEU A 84 -9.62 6.63 -1.32
C LEU A 84 -8.69 5.64 -0.62
N ASP A 85 -7.44 5.53 -1.07
CA ASP A 85 -6.45 4.60 -0.52
C ASP A 85 -6.08 4.97 0.93
N VAL A 86 -5.90 6.28 1.21
CA VAL A 86 -5.48 6.75 2.55
C VAL A 86 -6.63 6.70 3.55
N TRP A 87 -7.82 7.20 3.20
CA TRP A 87 -8.88 7.40 4.21
C TRP A 87 -10.03 6.40 4.15
N LEU A 88 -10.10 5.50 3.17
CA LEU A 88 -11.20 4.54 3.03
C LEU A 88 -10.77 3.09 2.83
N GLU A 89 -9.68 2.82 2.11
CA GLU A 89 -9.31 1.46 1.69
C GLU A 89 -9.10 0.51 2.87
N HIS A 90 -8.54 0.95 4.00
CA HIS A 90 -8.30 0.07 5.16
C HIS A 90 -9.62 -0.54 5.68
N THR A 91 -10.70 0.25 5.70
CA THR A 91 -12.03 -0.24 6.10
C THR A 91 -12.57 -1.25 5.09
N ILE A 92 -12.36 -1.00 3.79
CA ILE A 92 -12.76 -1.95 2.75
C ILE A 92 -11.97 -3.25 2.87
N GLU A 93 -10.67 -3.17 3.13
CA GLU A 93 -9.85 -4.36 3.33
C GLU A 93 -10.36 -5.17 4.52
N ASP A 94 -10.56 -4.54 5.69
CA ASP A 94 -10.99 -5.22 6.91
C ASP A 94 -12.28 -6.01 6.68
N ILE A 95 -13.25 -5.43 5.95
CA ILE A 95 -14.51 -6.10 5.58
C ILE A 95 -14.24 -7.32 4.69
N ASN A 96 -13.31 -7.23 3.75
CA ASN A 96 -13.03 -8.29 2.78
C ASN A 96 -12.08 -9.38 3.32
N SER A 97 -11.37 -9.12 4.42
CA SER A 97 -10.40 -10.05 5.01
C SER A 97 -10.79 -10.60 6.36
N GLN A 98 -11.85 -10.09 6.99
CA GLN A 98 -12.30 -10.50 8.33
C GLN A 98 -12.41 -12.03 8.49
N ASP A 99 -12.87 -12.73 7.46
CA ASP A 99 -13.16 -14.17 7.48
C ASP A 99 -12.02 -15.01 6.86
N ARG A 100 -10.93 -14.39 6.40
CA ARG A 100 -9.79 -15.09 5.80
C ARG A 100 -8.95 -15.78 6.88
N PRO A 101 -8.72 -17.10 6.81
CA PRO A 101 -7.75 -17.79 7.67
C PRO A 101 -6.31 -17.43 7.28
N GLY A 102 -5.39 -17.52 8.25
CA GLY A 102 -3.95 -17.29 7.99
C GLY A 102 -3.57 -15.82 8.07
N VAL A 103 -2.79 -15.35 7.09
CA VAL A 103 -2.27 -13.97 7.10
C VAL A 103 -3.36 -12.92 6.86
N VAL A 104 -3.28 -11.82 7.61
CA VAL A 104 -4.19 -10.67 7.46
C VAL A 104 -3.72 -9.77 6.32
N GLY A 105 -4.64 -9.14 5.57
CA GLY A 105 -4.25 -8.14 4.57
C GLY A 105 -4.25 -6.72 5.11
N THR A 106 -3.80 -5.78 4.28
CA THR A 106 -4.00 -4.33 4.46
C THR A 106 -3.97 -3.66 3.08
N ILE A 107 -4.11 -2.34 3.04
CA ILE A 107 -4.31 -1.54 1.82
C ILE A 107 -3.19 -1.77 0.78
N GLU A 108 -3.52 -1.73 -0.51
CA GLU A 108 -2.55 -1.83 -1.61
C GLU A 108 -1.72 -0.55 -1.72
N GLY A 109 -2.40 0.59 -1.58
CA GLY A 109 -1.85 1.91 -1.87
C GLY A 109 -1.63 2.15 -3.36
N PRO A 110 -1.33 3.41 -3.75
CA PRO A 110 -1.41 3.81 -5.15
C PRO A 110 -0.19 3.39 -5.98
N TYR A 111 0.85 2.82 -5.36
CA TYR A 111 2.18 2.65 -5.95
C TYR A 111 2.48 1.25 -6.51
N TYR A 112 1.51 0.35 -6.55
CA TYR A 112 1.67 -0.95 -7.22
C TYR A 112 1.91 -0.77 -8.73
N VAL A 113 2.79 -1.61 -9.30
CA VAL A 113 3.06 -1.67 -10.74
C VAL A 113 3.14 -3.14 -11.16
N PRO A 114 2.27 -3.62 -12.06
CA PRO A 114 2.30 -5.01 -12.50
C PRO A 114 3.50 -5.30 -13.41
N ASN A 115 3.84 -6.58 -13.55
CA ASN A 115 4.90 -7.09 -14.43
C ASN A 115 6.31 -6.62 -14.04
N ALA A 116 6.57 -6.52 -12.74
CA ALA A 116 7.93 -6.38 -12.23
C ALA A 116 8.80 -7.59 -12.64
N PRO A 117 10.14 -7.43 -12.67
CA PRO A 117 11.06 -8.51 -13.03
C PRO A 117 10.79 -9.77 -12.19
N GLN A 118 10.67 -10.90 -12.89
CA GLN A 118 10.48 -12.22 -12.28
C GLN A 118 11.85 -12.80 -11.90
N MET A 119 11.97 -13.27 -10.66
CA MET A 119 13.20 -13.79 -10.09
C MET A 119 12.92 -15.10 -9.33
N GLN A 120 13.96 -15.90 -9.14
CA GLN A 120 13.93 -17.09 -8.30
C GLN A 120 14.66 -16.79 -6.99
N THR A 121 14.19 -17.34 -5.88
CA THR A 121 14.89 -17.25 -4.60
C THR A 121 16.25 -17.97 -4.62
N PRO A 122 17.29 -17.48 -3.91
CA PRO A 122 17.38 -16.14 -3.31
C PRO A 122 17.50 -15.07 -4.39
N ALA A 123 16.80 -13.95 -4.21
CA ALA A 123 16.74 -12.85 -5.17
C ALA A 123 17.31 -11.55 -4.58
N THR A 124 17.87 -10.68 -5.42
CA THR A 124 18.27 -9.33 -5.03
C THR A 124 17.48 -8.33 -5.88
N LEU A 125 16.76 -7.42 -5.25
CA LEU A 125 16.01 -6.39 -5.97
C LEU A 125 16.98 -5.42 -6.66
N GLU A 126 16.51 -4.78 -7.74
CA GLU A 126 17.29 -3.73 -8.41
C GLU A 126 17.61 -2.59 -7.42
N MET A 127 18.89 -2.23 -7.34
CA MET A 127 19.46 -1.19 -6.48
C MET A 127 20.49 -0.39 -7.28
N ARG A 128 20.73 0.87 -6.89
CA ARG A 128 21.88 1.66 -7.37
C ARG A 128 23.19 1.04 -6.85
N GLU A 129 24.31 1.34 -7.50
CA GLU A 129 25.63 0.86 -7.07
C GLU A 129 26.01 1.37 -5.67
N ASP A 130 25.59 2.59 -5.35
CA ASP A 130 25.79 3.31 -4.10
C ASP A 130 24.50 3.47 -3.28
N GLU A 131 23.57 2.51 -3.41
CA GLU A 131 22.26 2.59 -2.76
C GLU A 131 22.36 2.81 -1.24
N GLU A 132 21.78 3.93 -0.79
CA GLU A 132 21.70 4.33 0.61
C GLU A 132 20.77 3.40 1.42
N GLY A 133 20.83 3.53 2.75
CA GLY A 133 19.99 2.76 3.66
C GLY A 133 20.61 1.44 4.13
N THR A 134 19.97 0.87 5.16
CA THR A 134 20.41 -0.37 5.81
C THR A 134 20.13 -1.57 4.91
N PRO A 135 21.12 -2.41 4.56
CA PRO A 135 20.86 -3.69 3.91
C PRO A 135 19.86 -4.52 4.70
N PHE A 136 18.91 -5.13 4.00
CA PHE A 136 17.81 -5.87 4.61
C PHE A 136 17.54 -7.17 3.84
N VAL A 137 17.52 -8.28 4.56
CA VAL A 137 17.11 -9.58 4.02
C VAL A 137 15.70 -9.89 4.51
N PHE A 138 14.76 -10.03 3.58
CA PHE A 138 13.40 -10.45 3.84
C PHE A 138 13.22 -11.90 3.41
N GLN A 139 12.85 -12.77 4.35
CA GLN A 139 12.69 -14.19 4.07
C GLN A 139 11.48 -14.79 4.77
N GLY A 140 11.12 -16.01 4.41
CA GLY A 140 10.07 -16.76 5.08
C GLY A 140 9.62 -17.97 4.29
N ASP A 141 8.63 -18.65 4.84
CA ASP A 141 8.06 -19.85 4.26
C ASP A 141 6.56 -19.68 3.96
N PHE A 142 6.12 -20.25 2.85
CA PHE A 142 4.72 -20.38 2.50
C PHE A 142 4.16 -21.73 2.93
N THR A 143 3.03 -21.69 3.63
CA THR A 143 2.28 -22.87 4.07
C THR A 143 0.78 -22.69 3.86
N ASP A 144 0.06 -23.80 3.71
CA ASP A 144 -1.40 -23.80 3.76
C ASP A 144 -1.92 -23.80 5.21
N THR A 145 -3.23 -23.70 5.39
CA THR A 145 -3.89 -23.71 6.71
C THR A 145 -3.74 -25.02 7.47
N ALA A 146 -3.28 -26.09 6.82
CA ALA A 146 -2.94 -27.36 7.43
C ALA A 146 -1.42 -27.51 7.73
N GLY A 147 -0.62 -26.49 7.42
CA GLY A 147 0.83 -26.45 7.63
C GLY A 147 1.65 -27.15 6.54
N ASN A 148 1.04 -27.50 5.40
CA ASN A 148 1.81 -28.06 4.28
C ASN A 148 2.52 -26.94 3.52
N PRO A 149 3.79 -27.12 3.12
CA PRO A 149 4.49 -26.15 2.29
C PRO A 149 3.78 -25.87 0.96
N ILE A 150 3.73 -24.61 0.54
CA ILE A 150 3.20 -24.19 -0.75
C ILE A 150 4.36 -23.85 -1.68
N LYS A 151 4.68 -24.80 -2.57
CA LYS A 151 5.58 -24.55 -3.71
C LYS A 151 4.93 -23.58 -4.71
N ASP A 152 5.76 -22.96 -5.54
CA ASP A 152 5.35 -22.06 -6.62
C ASP A 152 4.57 -20.80 -6.14
N ALA A 153 4.58 -20.52 -4.83
CA ALA A 153 4.10 -19.26 -4.30
C ALA A 153 5.01 -18.12 -4.76
N THR A 154 4.44 -16.92 -4.92
CA THR A 154 5.15 -15.74 -5.37
C THR A 154 4.96 -14.59 -4.39
N VAL A 155 6.02 -13.83 -4.17
CA VAL A 155 6.05 -12.55 -3.47
C VAL A 155 6.26 -11.46 -4.50
N GLU A 156 5.24 -10.64 -4.77
CA GLU A 156 5.42 -9.34 -5.41
C GLU A 156 5.75 -8.31 -4.34
N ILE A 157 6.91 -7.67 -4.45
CA ILE A 157 7.46 -6.74 -3.46
C ILE A 157 7.69 -5.37 -4.08
N TRP A 158 7.33 -4.31 -3.35
CA TRP A 158 7.71 -2.95 -3.68
C TRP A 158 7.83 -2.06 -2.44
N HIS A 159 8.79 -1.14 -2.43
CA HIS A 159 8.92 -0.14 -1.35
C HIS A 159 9.63 1.13 -1.81
N ALA A 160 9.64 2.15 -0.94
CA ALA A 160 10.34 3.40 -1.14
C ALA A 160 11.86 3.26 -0.94
N ASP A 161 12.63 4.14 -1.56
CA ASP A 161 14.06 4.30 -1.27
C ASP A 161 14.32 5.04 0.06
N ALA A 162 15.60 5.31 0.35
CA ALA A 162 16.02 6.03 1.56
C ALA A 162 15.51 7.49 1.64
N GLN A 163 15.01 8.04 0.54
CA GLN A 163 14.41 9.37 0.47
C GLN A 163 12.87 9.33 0.50
N GLY A 164 12.27 8.15 0.55
CA GLY A 164 10.82 7.99 0.55
C GLY A 164 10.19 7.92 -0.84
N PHE A 165 10.98 7.73 -1.91
CA PHE A 165 10.48 7.73 -3.28
C PHE A 165 10.29 6.32 -3.86
N TYR A 166 9.21 6.15 -4.62
CA TYR A 166 8.91 4.93 -5.36
C TYR A 166 9.30 5.08 -6.84
N SER A 167 9.98 4.07 -7.38
CA SER A 167 10.29 4.02 -8.81
C SER A 167 9.02 4.08 -9.66
N GLN A 168 9.11 4.71 -10.83
CA GLN A 168 8.02 5.03 -11.77
C GLN A 168 6.99 6.05 -11.27
N TYR A 169 7.12 6.56 -10.04
CA TYR A 169 6.32 7.67 -9.52
C TYR A 169 7.17 8.91 -9.21
N ALA A 170 8.45 8.71 -8.92
CA ALA A 170 9.45 9.78 -8.86
C ALA A 170 10.39 9.76 -10.09
N PRO A 171 10.87 10.93 -10.56
CA PRO A 171 11.83 11.02 -11.64
C PRO A 171 13.20 10.42 -11.27
N GLU A 172 14.00 10.10 -12.28
CA GLU A 172 15.42 9.72 -12.17
C GLU A 172 15.74 8.45 -11.36
N LEU A 173 14.73 7.67 -10.96
CA LEU A 173 14.93 6.34 -10.38
C LEU A 173 15.01 5.24 -11.46
N PRO A 174 15.84 4.19 -11.27
CA PRO A 174 15.76 2.99 -12.09
C PRO A 174 14.33 2.44 -12.12
N LYS A 175 13.90 1.94 -13.29
CA LYS A 175 12.50 1.61 -13.56
C LYS A 175 11.92 0.61 -12.54
N TRP A 176 12.71 -0.36 -12.09
CA TRP A 176 12.29 -1.38 -11.16
C TRP A 176 13.07 -1.33 -9.84
N LEU A 177 13.65 -0.17 -9.51
CA LEU A 177 14.30 0.05 -8.21
C LEU A 177 13.36 -0.40 -7.10
N PHE A 178 13.84 -1.32 -6.26
CA PHE A 178 13.08 -1.92 -5.15
C PHE A 178 11.75 -2.55 -5.53
N ARG A 179 11.63 -3.10 -6.74
CA ARG A 179 10.44 -3.82 -7.21
C ARG A 179 10.81 -5.18 -7.79
N GLY A 180 10.01 -6.20 -7.49
CA GLY A 180 10.23 -7.53 -8.06
C GLY A 180 9.09 -8.50 -7.79
N THR A 181 9.08 -9.60 -8.54
CA THR A 181 8.28 -10.78 -8.23
C THR A 181 9.23 -11.96 -8.01
N VAL A 182 9.21 -12.53 -6.81
CA VAL A 182 10.13 -13.59 -6.41
C VAL A 182 9.33 -14.87 -6.17
N ALA A 183 9.67 -15.92 -6.90
CA ALA A 183 9.09 -17.24 -6.69
C ALA A 183 9.80 -17.96 -5.52
N ALA A 184 9.00 -18.59 -4.67
CA ALA A 184 9.47 -19.50 -3.63
C ALA A 184 10.03 -20.79 -4.22
N ASP A 185 10.90 -21.47 -3.47
CA ASP A 185 11.49 -22.75 -3.85
C ASP A 185 10.52 -23.94 -3.70
N GLU A 186 11.01 -25.15 -3.93
CA GLU A 186 10.22 -26.39 -3.80
C GLU A 186 9.72 -26.67 -2.37
N ASN A 187 10.35 -26.06 -1.35
CA ASN A 187 9.96 -26.14 0.05
C ASN A 187 9.06 -24.97 0.47
N GLY A 188 8.67 -24.10 -0.46
CA GLY A 188 7.89 -22.90 -0.18
C GLY A 188 8.70 -21.79 0.48
N HIS A 189 10.03 -21.89 0.50
CA HIS A 189 10.91 -20.88 1.09
C HIS A 189 11.20 -19.75 0.10
N PHE A 190 11.31 -18.51 0.58
CA PHE A 190 11.80 -17.38 -0.20
C PHE A 190 12.79 -16.53 0.59
N GLU A 191 13.72 -15.90 -0.12
CA GLU A 191 14.71 -14.97 0.40
C GLU A 191 14.92 -13.83 -0.61
N ILE A 192 14.81 -12.59 -0.13
CA ILE A 192 14.88 -11.36 -0.92
C ILE A 192 15.84 -10.38 -0.25
N HIS A 193 16.88 -9.99 -0.97
CA HIS A 193 17.85 -8.98 -0.57
C HIS A 193 17.41 -7.62 -1.08
N THR A 194 17.31 -6.65 -0.18
CA THR A 194 16.91 -5.28 -0.45
C THR A 194 17.51 -4.30 0.58
N LYS A 195 16.92 -3.11 0.72
CA LYS A 195 17.19 -2.13 1.78
C LYS A 195 15.96 -1.93 2.66
N ARG A 196 16.20 -1.52 3.91
CA ARG A 196 15.13 -1.00 4.77
C ARG A 196 14.58 0.31 4.18
N PRO A 197 13.27 0.41 3.92
CA PRO A 197 12.66 1.64 3.39
C PRO A 197 12.66 2.75 4.45
N ALA A 198 12.63 4.00 3.99
CA ALA A 198 12.39 5.15 4.86
C ALA A 198 10.88 5.35 5.12
N PRO A 199 10.49 5.93 6.28
CA PRO A 199 9.18 6.56 6.38
C PRO A 199 9.09 7.72 5.38
N TYR A 200 7.88 8.01 4.89
CA TYR A 200 7.67 9.06 3.90
C TYR A 200 6.37 9.81 4.13
N GLN A 201 6.26 10.99 3.54
CA GLN A 201 5.01 11.74 3.51
C GLN A 201 4.26 11.46 2.22
N ILE A 202 2.95 11.28 2.31
CA ILE A 202 2.09 11.33 1.12
C ILE A 202 2.16 12.73 0.49
N PRO A 203 1.89 12.88 -0.83
CA PRO A 203 1.94 14.18 -1.49
C PRO A 203 1.12 15.27 -0.77
N THR A 204 1.74 16.41 -0.49
CA THR A 204 1.10 17.52 0.24
C THR A 204 0.85 18.77 -0.62
N ASP A 205 1.18 18.73 -1.91
CA ASP A 205 1.04 19.84 -2.85
C ASP A 205 -0.31 19.85 -3.59
N GLY A 206 -1.16 18.83 -3.39
CA GLY A 206 -2.53 18.74 -3.90
C GLY A 206 -3.65 18.95 -2.87
N ALA A 207 -4.88 18.65 -3.25
CA ALA A 207 -6.09 18.77 -2.44
C ALA A 207 -6.06 17.95 -1.14
N CYS A 208 -5.44 16.76 -1.16
CA CYS A 208 -5.22 15.92 0.02
C CYS A 208 -4.29 16.63 1.01
N GLY A 209 -3.19 17.21 0.52
CA GLY A 209 -2.31 18.07 1.30
C GLY A 209 -3.01 19.29 1.90
N GLN A 210 -3.90 19.92 1.13
CA GLN A 210 -4.72 21.03 1.63
C GLN A 210 -5.65 20.61 2.76
N LEU A 211 -6.27 19.43 2.67
CA LEU A 211 -7.11 18.88 3.74
C LEU A 211 -6.27 18.61 4.98
N ILE A 212 -5.12 17.93 4.83
CA ILE A 212 -4.19 17.63 5.93
C ILE A 212 -3.80 18.91 6.67
N ALA A 213 -3.38 19.94 5.94
CA ALA A 213 -2.99 21.21 6.50
C ALA A 213 -4.17 21.93 7.20
N ALA A 214 -5.36 21.93 6.59
CA ALA A 214 -6.55 22.57 7.14
C ALA A 214 -7.08 21.87 8.40
N ALA A 215 -6.96 20.54 8.46
CA ALA A 215 -7.39 19.73 9.60
C ALA A 215 -6.33 19.61 10.71
N GLY A 216 -5.10 20.08 10.46
CA GLY A 216 -4.00 20.00 11.42
C GLY A 216 -3.43 18.58 11.58
N TRP A 217 -3.52 17.76 10.54
CA TRP A 217 -2.96 16.41 10.51
C TRP A 217 -1.50 16.42 10.02
N HIS A 218 -0.79 15.30 10.16
CA HIS A 218 0.47 15.06 9.46
C HIS A 218 0.25 14.21 8.20
N ALA A 219 1.25 14.17 7.32
CA ALA A 219 1.20 13.39 6.08
C ALA A 219 2.04 12.10 6.12
N TRP A 220 2.65 11.79 7.27
CA TRP A 220 3.57 10.66 7.40
C TRP A 220 2.90 9.29 7.36
N ARG A 221 3.59 8.39 6.66
CA ARG A 221 3.46 6.93 6.75
C ARG A 221 4.74 6.35 7.36
N PRO A 222 4.64 5.37 8.27
CA PRO A 222 5.82 4.69 8.81
C PRO A 222 6.56 3.92 7.72
N ALA A 223 7.83 3.58 7.95
CA ALA A 223 8.57 2.69 7.05
C ALA A 223 7.83 1.36 6.85
N HIS A 224 7.63 0.95 5.60
CA HIS A 224 6.96 -0.30 5.25
C HIS A 224 7.39 -0.88 3.92
N ILE A 225 7.25 -2.20 3.79
CA ILE A 225 7.40 -2.95 2.55
C ILE A 225 6.02 -3.40 2.11
N HIS A 226 5.61 -3.07 0.88
CA HIS A 226 4.40 -3.65 0.33
C HIS A 226 4.68 -5.04 -0.21
N ILE A 227 3.73 -5.93 0.05
CA ILE A 227 3.77 -7.31 -0.40
C ILE A 227 2.43 -7.68 -1.03
N LYS A 228 2.47 -8.38 -2.14
CA LYS A 228 1.33 -9.13 -2.67
C LYS A 228 1.76 -10.56 -2.88
N VAL A 229 1.09 -11.48 -2.18
CA VAL A 229 1.39 -12.91 -2.27
C VAL A 229 0.31 -13.64 -3.06
N HIS A 230 0.74 -14.57 -3.88
CA HIS A 230 -0.12 -15.39 -4.70
C HIS A 230 0.45 -16.80 -4.86
N ALA A 231 -0.43 -17.80 -4.82
CA ALA A 231 -0.14 -19.16 -5.25
C ALA A 231 -1.39 -19.73 -5.97
N PRO A 232 -1.22 -20.57 -7.00
CA PRO A 232 -2.35 -21.18 -7.70
C PRO A 232 -3.31 -21.93 -6.77
N GLY A 233 -4.60 -21.57 -6.78
CA GLY A 233 -5.65 -22.17 -5.93
C GLY A 233 -5.72 -21.63 -4.50
N TYR A 234 -4.93 -20.60 -4.19
CA TYR A 234 -4.96 -19.88 -2.92
C TYR A 234 -5.45 -18.44 -3.11
N GLN A 235 -6.00 -17.88 -2.04
CA GLN A 235 -6.42 -16.49 -2.02
C GLN A 235 -5.21 -15.57 -2.18
N LEU A 236 -5.34 -14.57 -3.05
CA LEU A 236 -4.37 -13.48 -3.15
C LEU A 236 -4.47 -12.62 -1.90
N VAL A 237 -3.31 -12.28 -1.32
CA VAL A 237 -3.25 -11.41 -0.14
C VAL A 237 -2.35 -10.22 -0.44
N THR A 238 -2.87 -9.01 -0.22
CA THR A 238 -2.10 -7.77 -0.28
C THR A 238 -1.85 -7.27 1.13
N GLN A 239 -0.61 -6.86 1.41
CA GLN A 239 -0.10 -6.49 2.72
C GLN A 239 0.88 -5.32 2.62
N GLN A 240 1.10 -4.72 3.77
CA GLN A 240 2.23 -3.85 4.06
C GLN A 240 2.83 -4.35 5.36
N LEU A 241 4.13 -4.59 5.38
CA LEU A 241 4.86 -5.04 6.56
C LEU A 241 5.66 -3.86 7.11
N TYR A 242 5.53 -3.63 8.41
CA TYR A 242 6.02 -2.45 9.09
C TYR A 242 7.19 -2.76 10.01
N PHE A 243 8.05 -1.77 10.21
CA PHE A 243 9.20 -1.90 11.11
C PHE A 243 8.85 -1.37 12.51
N PRO A 244 9.10 -2.15 13.58
CA PRO A 244 8.91 -1.68 14.95
C PRO A 244 9.78 -0.46 15.27
N GLY A 245 9.21 0.45 16.07
CA GLY A 245 9.91 1.63 16.59
C GLY A 245 9.93 2.81 15.62
N ASP A 246 9.21 2.74 14.50
CA ASP A 246 8.94 3.91 13.68
C ASP A 246 8.03 4.87 14.45
N VAL A 247 8.35 6.17 14.41
CA VAL A 247 7.60 7.21 15.11
C VAL A 247 6.14 7.30 14.66
N HIS A 248 5.83 6.81 13.46
CA HIS A 248 4.49 6.82 12.88
C HIS A 248 3.78 5.45 12.86
N ASN A 249 4.28 4.45 13.61
CA ASN A 249 3.56 3.18 13.72
C ASN A 249 2.16 3.33 14.37
N GLU A 250 1.99 4.28 15.29
CA GLU A 250 0.73 4.45 16.03
C GLU A 250 -0.22 5.49 15.42
N ASP A 251 0.26 6.31 14.47
CA ASP A 251 -0.50 7.41 13.88
C ASP A 251 -0.44 7.49 12.35
N ASP A 252 -0.10 6.39 11.65
CA ASP A 252 -0.09 6.32 10.17
C ASP A 252 -1.32 7.03 9.58
N ILE A 253 -1.08 8.01 8.70
CA ILE A 253 -2.15 8.80 8.07
C ILE A 253 -3.14 7.92 7.28
N ALA A 254 -2.72 6.75 6.84
CA ALA A 254 -3.55 5.79 6.13
C ALA A 254 -4.29 4.78 7.05
N GLY A 255 -4.00 4.77 8.35
CA GLY A 255 -4.59 3.84 9.32
C GLY A 255 -4.31 2.36 9.00
N ALA A 256 -3.21 2.06 8.29
CA ALA A 256 -2.99 0.75 7.68
C ALA A 256 -2.14 -0.20 8.54
N VAL A 257 -1.59 0.27 9.66
CA VAL A 257 -0.76 -0.51 10.56
C VAL A 257 -1.62 -1.46 11.38
N LYS A 258 -1.25 -2.75 11.36
CA LYS A 258 -1.87 -3.81 12.19
C LYS A 258 -0.80 -4.52 13.00
N PRO A 259 -1.07 -4.96 14.25
CA PRO A 259 -0.11 -5.68 15.07
C PRO A 259 0.49 -6.92 14.38
N GLU A 260 -0.31 -7.65 13.61
CA GLU A 260 0.08 -8.87 12.87
C GLU A 260 1.00 -8.60 11.67
N LEU A 261 1.14 -7.33 11.28
CA LEU A 261 1.92 -6.87 10.14
C LEU A 261 3.24 -6.21 10.56
N MET A 262 3.58 -6.26 11.85
CA MET A 262 4.87 -5.81 12.34
C MET A 262 5.92 -6.90 12.08
N LEU A 263 7.03 -6.51 11.43
CA LEU A 263 8.22 -7.32 11.29
C LEU A 263 8.94 -7.46 12.63
N ASP A 264 9.88 -8.41 12.70
CA ASP A 264 10.85 -8.53 13.78
C ASP A 264 12.28 -8.51 13.20
N PRO A 265 12.81 -7.31 12.82
CA PRO A 265 14.14 -7.20 12.27
C PRO A 265 15.21 -7.54 13.31
N GLN A 266 16.15 -8.38 12.92
CA GLN A 266 17.31 -8.80 13.72
C GLN A 266 18.60 -8.48 12.96
N ASP A 267 19.73 -8.38 13.67
CA ASP A 267 21.05 -8.28 13.01
C ASP A 267 21.28 -9.50 12.11
N ASN A 268 21.70 -9.27 10.86
CA ASN A 268 22.02 -10.35 9.95
C ASN A 268 23.36 -11.00 10.36
N PRO A 269 23.39 -12.31 10.68
CA PRO A 269 24.60 -12.97 11.16
C PRO A 269 25.63 -13.25 10.04
N GLU A 270 25.21 -13.22 8.76
CA GLU A 270 26.03 -13.60 7.62
C GLU A 270 26.56 -12.41 6.82
N ALA A 271 25.93 -11.23 6.95
CA ALA A 271 26.29 -10.03 6.22
C ALA A 271 25.95 -8.75 7.01
N PRO A 272 26.56 -7.59 6.71
CA PRO A 272 26.14 -6.33 7.31
C PRO A 272 24.67 -6.01 6.99
N GLY A 273 23.92 -5.58 8.00
CA GLY A 273 22.53 -5.18 7.86
C GLY A 273 21.59 -5.97 8.78
N GLU A 274 20.32 -5.91 8.44
CA GLU A 274 19.24 -6.55 9.20
C GLU A 274 18.62 -7.68 8.38
N MET A 275 17.92 -8.59 9.04
CA MET A 275 17.04 -9.57 8.41
C MET A 275 15.74 -9.72 9.18
N ALA A 276 14.65 -10.04 8.50
CA ALA A 276 13.41 -10.45 9.14
C ALA A 276 12.82 -11.68 8.46
N THR A 277 12.29 -12.58 9.29
CA THR A 277 11.52 -13.73 8.83
C THR A 277 10.03 -13.45 9.01
N TYR A 278 9.25 -13.56 7.93
CA TYR A 278 7.80 -13.47 7.98
C TYR A 278 7.17 -14.61 7.19
N ASN A 279 6.47 -15.50 7.90
CA ASN A 279 5.89 -16.70 7.32
C ASN A 279 4.46 -16.44 6.85
N TYR A 280 4.11 -17.02 5.71
CA TYR A 280 2.81 -16.86 5.08
C TYR A 280 1.99 -18.13 5.22
N VAL A 281 0.85 -18.01 5.90
CA VAL A 281 -0.21 -19.03 5.90
C VAL A 281 -1.28 -18.59 4.92
N LEU A 282 -1.39 -19.27 3.77
CA LEU A 282 -2.36 -18.93 2.73
C LEU A 282 -3.58 -19.85 2.78
N ALA A 283 -4.77 -19.24 2.77
CA ALA A 283 -6.03 -19.95 2.65
C ALA A 283 -6.34 -20.31 1.19
N ARG A 284 -7.00 -21.45 0.97
CA ARG A 284 -7.49 -21.83 -0.37
C ARG A 284 -8.60 -20.87 -0.82
N GLU A 285 -8.78 -20.76 -2.13
CA GLU A 285 -9.92 -20.05 -2.69
C GLU A 285 -11.24 -20.61 -2.11
N GLY A 286 -12.09 -19.73 -1.55
CA GLY A 286 -13.35 -20.09 -0.92
C GLY A 286 -13.26 -20.58 0.54
N GLU A 287 -12.06 -20.71 1.11
CA GLU A 287 -11.87 -21.05 2.52
C GLU A 287 -12.15 -19.84 3.44
N THR A 288 -12.83 -20.09 4.56
CA THR A 288 -13.23 -19.08 5.57
C THR A 288 -13.01 -19.62 6.98
N LYS A 289 -12.90 -18.73 7.99
CA LYS A 289 -12.70 -19.06 9.41
C LYS A 289 -13.82 -19.90 10.02
#